data_AF-A0A4Q3V363-F1
#
_entry.id   AF-A0A4Q3V363-F1
#
_cell.length_a   1.000
_cell.length_b   1.000
_cell.length_c   1.000
_cell.angle_alpha   90.00
_cell.angle_beta   90.00
_cell.angle_gamma   90.00
#
_symmetry.space_group_name_H-M   'P 1'
#
loop_
_entity.id
_entity.type
_entity.pdbx_description
1 polymer ?
#
loop_
_entity_poly.entity_id
_entity_poly.type
_entity_poly.pdbx_seq_one_letter_code
_entity_poly.pdbx_strand_id
1 'polypeptide(L)' 'MSNLRFETLQLHAGQKIDPTTKSRAVPIYQTTSYGFDNSEHAANLFG' A
#
# COMPACT_ATOMS: atom_id res chain seq x y z
N MET A 1 15.01 12.35 -5.19
CA MET A 1 14.68 12.80 -3.81
C MET A 1 13.42 13.66 -3.90
N SER A 2 12.54 13.62 -2.90
CA SER A 2 11.29 14.40 -2.91
C SER A 2 11.56 15.90 -2.80
N ASN A 3 10.84 16.72 -3.56
CA ASN A 3 10.92 18.19 -3.53
C ASN A 3 10.08 18.83 -2.40
N LEU A 4 9.49 18.02 -1.52
CA LEU A 4 8.64 18.50 -0.42
C LEU A 4 9.47 18.80 0.84
N ARG A 5 8.96 19.70 1.69
CA ARG A 5 9.54 19.98 3.01
C ARG A 5 9.38 18.78 3.94
N PHE A 6 10.23 18.70 4.95
CA PHE A 6 10.26 17.57 5.89
C PHE A 6 8.92 17.39 6.62
N GLU A 7 8.29 18.48 7.06
CA GLU A 7 7.01 18.46 7.77
C GLU A 7 5.88 17.90 6.89
N THR A 8 5.91 18.19 5.59
CA THR A 8 4.96 17.63 4.62
C THR A 8 5.18 16.14 4.44
N LEU A 9 6.44 15.69 4.43
CA LEU A 9 6.77 14.28 4.31
C LEU A 9 6.33 13.48 5.53
N GLN A 10 6.49 14.03 6.75
CA GLN A 10 6.01 13.38 7.97
C GLN A 10 4.52 13.06 7.91
N LEU A 11 3.72 13.93 7.28
CA LEU A 11 2.27 13.73 7.19
C LEU A 11 1.85 12.84 6.01
N HIS A 12 2.57 12.84 4.89
CA HIS A 12 2.07 12.28 3.63
C HIS A 12 2.95 11.22 2.97
N ALA A 13 4.23 11.12 3.33
CA ALA A 13 5.14 10.19 2.65
C ALA A 13 4.68 8.73 2.86
N GLY A 14 4.72 7.95 1.78
CA GLY A 14 4.31 6.54 1.80
C GLY A 14 2.79 6.30 1.83
N GLN A 15 1.96 7.35 1.96
CA GLN A 15 0.51 7.23 1.98
C GLN A 15 -0.12 7.79 0.70
N LYS A 16 -1.16 7.12 0.21
CA LYS A 16 -2.01 7.57 -0.90
C LYS A 16 -3.48 7.36 -0.51
N ILE A 17 -4.37 8.15 -1.10
CA ILE A 17 -5.81 7.91 -0.96
C ILE A 17 -6.10 6.52 -1.52
N ASP A 18 -6.83 5.70 -0.76
CA ASP A 18 -7.21 4.35 -1.20
C ASP A 18 -7.99 4.45 -2.52
N PRO A 19 -7.50 3.84 -3.63
CA PRO A 19 -8.17 3.95 -4.91
C PRO A 19 -9.57 3.34 -4.90
N THR A 20 -9.83 2.34 -4.05
CA THR A 20 -11.07 1.57 -4.00
C THR A 20 -12.17 2.31 -3.24
N THR A 21 -11.89 2.78 -2.02
CA THR A 21 -12.90 3.42 -1.14
C THR A 21 -12.78 4.93 -1.03
N LYS A 22 -11.69 5.52 -1.53
CA LYS A 22 -11.29 6.92 -1.31
C LYS A 22 -11.03 7.30 0.14
N SER A 23 -10.84 6.31 1.03
CA SER A 23 -10.35 6.58 2.38
C SER A 23 -9.01 7.31 2.35
N ARG A 24 -8.90 8.39 3.14
CA ARG A 24 -7.63 9.09 3.36
C ARG A 24 -6.80 8.41 4.46
N ALA A 25 -7.47 7.86 5.48
CA ALA A 25 -6.81 7.06 6.50
C ALA A 25 -6.42 5.70 5.90
N VAL A 26 -5.22 5.22 6.23
CA VAL A 26 -4.75 3.91 5.77
C VAL A 26 -5.60 2.80 6.41
N PRO A 27 -6.16 1.87 5.63
CA PRO A 27 -6.92 0.75 6.18
C PRO A 27 -6.07 -0.12 7.11
N ILE A 28 -6.69 -0.66 8.15
CA ILE A 28 -6.08 -1.69 9.00
C ILE A 28 -6.37 -3.04 8.36
N TYR A 29 -5.38 -3.63 7.70
CA TYR A 29 -5.47 -4.97 7.13
C TYR A 29 -5.18 -6.04 8.19
N GLN A 30 -6.13 -6.25 9.11
CA GLN A 30 -6.05 -7.27 10.15
C GLN A 30 -6.39 -8.66 9.59
N THR A 31 -5.45 -9.23 8.82
CA THR A 31 -5.56 -10.54 8.19
C THR A 31 -4.29 -11.35 8.41
N THR A 32 -4.39 -12.68 8.31
CA THR A 32 -3.24 -13.60 8.36
C THR A 32 -2.80 -14.08 6.97
N SER A 33 -3.59 -13.80 5.93
CA SER A 33 -3.35 -14.28 4.56
C SER A 33 -3.91 -13.33 3.50
N TYR A 34 -3.29 -13.35 2.31
CA TYR A 34 -3.77 -12.67 1.10
C TYR A 34 -3.92 -13.70 -0.03
N GLY A 35 -4.94 -13.53 -0.88
CA GLY A 35 -5.15 -14.38 -2.05
C GLY A 35 -4.21 -14.01 -3.20
N PHE A 36 -3.83 -15.01 -4.00
CA PHE A 36 -3.17 -14.79 -5.29
C PHE A 36 -4.20 -14.78 -6.41
N ASP A 37 -3.91 -14.03 -7.48
CA ASP A 37 -4.79 -14.00 -8.64
C ASP A 37 -4.79 -15.33 -9.41
N ASN A 38 -3.63 -16.02 -9.45
CA ASN A 38 -3.46 -17.36 -10.01
C ASN A 38 -2.14 -18.01 -9.55
N SER A 39 -1.89 -19.27 -9.97
CA SER A 39 -0.68 -20.03 -9.61
C SER A 39 0.62 -19.40 -10.12
N GLU A 40 0.60 -18.75 -11.28
CA GLU A 40 1.78 -18.08 -11.85
C GLU A 40 2.13 -16.81 -11.07
N HIS A 41 1.14 -16.01 -10.65
CA HIS A 41 1.34 -14.87 -9.75
C HIS A 41 1.97 -15.32 -8.43
N ALA A 42 1.48 -16.41 -7.83
CA ALA A 42 2.09 -16.97 -6.63
C ALA A 42 3.55 -17.38 -6.86
N ALA A 43 3.84 -18.08 -7.97
CA ALA A 43 5.19 -18.48 -8.32
C ALA A 43 6.11 -17.27 -8.53
N ASN A 44 5.67 -16.20 -9.20
CA ASN A 44 6.47 -15.00 -9.43
C ASN A 44 6.83 -14.23 -8.14
N LEU A 45 6.04 -14.38 -7.07
CA LEU A 45 6.32 -13.72 -5.79
C LEU A 45 7.29 -14.52 -4.89
N PHE A 46 7.42 -15.83 -5.09
CA PHE A 46 8.14 -16.73 -4.16
C PHE A 46 9.15 -17.69 -4.80
N GLY A 47 9.08 -17.94 -6.11
CA GLY A 47 9.99 -18.81 -6.87
C GLY A 47 11.23 -18.05 -7.32
#